data_AF-A0A9W6WF91-F1
#
_entry.id   AF-A0A9W6WF91-F1
#
_cell.length_a   1.000
_cell.length_b   1.000
_cell.length_c   1.000
_cell.angle_alpha   90.00
_cell.angle_beta   90.00
_cell.angle_gamma   90.00
#
_symmetry.space_group_name_H-M   'P 1'
#
loop_
_entity.id
_entity.type
_entity.pdbx_description
1 polymer ?
#
loop_
_entity_poly.entity_id
_entity_poly.type
_entity_poly.pdbx_seq_one_letter_code
_entity_poly.pdbx_strand_id
1 'polypeptide(L)'
;MNRSLSLEFDDKQEFAEWVANKARTSCVHLVLCHGDGKEYREELLKCAGRWPSSQLDKLDKAHALDRSNALQYSKDDLNERISNLRVQFTSLTDALFSVNAQSKPGRRFSAVQTLRAYVEELQQDEALWIKVESPTKFALSFPLRKKSEMQQLMRLLGQDVRTVWADAVERVFQVIRQDSSSQECGMAAVQKSHDKARDRAISKAFRGLLEHWRCRRSSRQVTITPTQQGGRICCSVDDVPSKHWENSLRFSHERPVFGGSASAASSVSMSERWNVSPPCSPESASTRRGSTLFDFTDVDSWQ
;
A
#
# COMPACT_ATOMS: atom_id res chain seq x y z
N MET A 1 -53.06 -11.43 -2.10
CA MET A 1 -53.14 -10.05 -1.58
C MET A 1 -51.71 -9.53 -1.47
N ASN A 2 -51.37 -8.47 -2.19
CA ASN A 2 -50.07 -7.79 -2.04
C ASN A 2 -50.10 -7.01 -0.73
N ARG A 3 -49.05 -7.12 0.08
CA ARG A 3 -48.93 -6.36 1.33
C ARG A 3 -47.73 -5.43 1.19
N SER A 4 -47.98 -4.13 1.27
CA SER A 4 -46.95 -3.11 1.38
C SER A 4 -46.89 -2.65 2.84
N LEU A 5 -45.71 -2.71 3.45
CA LEU A 5 -45.45 -2.31 4.83
C LEU A 5 -44.32 -1.28 4.85
N SER A 6 -44.44 -0.27 5.71
CA SER A 6 -43.34 0.63 6.05
C SER A 6 -42.78 0.21 7.41
N LEU A 7 -41.47 0.02 7.49
CA LEU A 7 -40.75 -0.29 8.73
C LEU A 7 -39.67 0.76 8.97
N GLU A 8 -39.41 1.06 10.25
CA GLU A 8 -38.33 1.96 10.66
C GLU A 8 -37.36 1.19 11.55
N PHE A 9 -36.07 1.50 11.40
CA PHE A 9 -34.99 0.94 12.19
C PHE A 9 -34.12 2.08 12.73
N ASP A 10 -33.71 1.95 13.99
CA ASP A 10 -32.90 2.96 14.66
C ASP A 10 -31.43 2.91 14.21
N ASP A 11 -30.95 1.71 13.83
CA ASP A 11 -29.59 1.53 13.33
C ASP A 11 -29.46 0.51 12.19
N LYS A 12 -28.27 0.50 11.58
CA LYS A 12 -27.92 -0.36 10.43
C LYS A 12 -27.87 -1.83 10.79
N GLN A 13 -27.55 -2.16 12.04
CA GLN A 13 -27.42 -3.52 12.51
C GLN A 13 -28.81 -4.15 12.68
N GLU A 14 -29.74 -3.46 13.32
CA GLU A 14 -31.13 -3.86 13.49
C GLU A 14 -31.78 -4.12 12.12
N PHE A 15 -31.59 -3.19 11.18
CA PHE A 15 -32.01 -3.37 9.80
C PHE A 15 -31.39 -4.64 9.17
N ALA A 16 -30.07 -4.83 9.30
CA ALA A 16 -29.37 -5.95 8.70
C ALA A 16 -29.81 -7.31 9.29
N GLU A 17 -30.02 -7.38 10.60
CA GLU A 17 -30.54 -8.55 11.29
C GLU A 17 -31.94 -8.91 10.82
N TRP A 18 -32.82 -7.90 10.71
CA TRP A 18 -34.18 -8.09 10.19
C TRP A 18 -34.18 -8.61 8.74
N VAL A 19 -33.39 -7.99 7.85
CA VAL A 19 -33.27 -8.44 6.45
C VAL A 19 -32.72 -9.86 6.37
N ALA A 20 -31.67 -10.17 7.14
CA ALA A 20 -31.07 -11.51 7.17
C ALA A 20 -32.08 -12.56 7.66
N ASN A 21 -32.85 -12.25 8.70
CA ASN A 21 -33.93 -13.10 9.20
C ASN A 21 -35.03 -13.30 8.16
N LYS A 22 -35.45 -12.24 7.45
CA LYS A 22 -36.45 -12.33 6.39
C LYS A 22 -35.97 -13.20 5.22
N ALA A 23 -34.69 -13.07 4.86
CA ALA A 23 -34.05 -13.87 3.83
C ALA A 23 -33.92 -15.36 4.21
N ARG A 24 -34.10 -15.73 5.50
CA ARG A 24 -34.17 -17.15 5.92
C ARG A 24 -35.46 -17.83 5.49
N THR A 25 -36.55 -17.09 5.35
CA THR A 25 -37.88 -17.66 5.07
C THR A 25 -38.44 -17.25 3.71
N SER A 26 -37.83 -16.27 3.05
CA SER A 26 -38.37 -15.69 1.82
C SER A 26 -37.28 -15.45 0.78
N CYS A 27 -37.69 -15.37 -0.48
CA CYS A 27 -36.86 -14.80 -1.54
C CYS A 27 -36.84 -13.29 -1.32
N VAL A 28 -35.66 -12.70 -1.14
CA VAL A 28 -35.52 -11.28 -0.83
C VAL A 28 -34.84 -10.56 -1.99
N HIS A 29 -35.47 -9.48 -2.45
CA HIS A 29 -34.94 -8.56 -3.43
C HIS A 29 -34.70 -7.20 -2.78
N LEU A 30 -33.45 -6.88 -2.47
CA LEU A 30 -33.07 -5.63 -1.82
C LEU A 30 -32.75 -4.56 -2.88
N VAL A 31 -33.58 -3.51 -2.95
CA VAL A 31 -33.44 -2.39 -3.89
C VAL A 31 -32.71 -1.23 -3.21
N LEU A 32 -31.43 -1.09 -3.52
CA LEU A 32 -30.58 -0.08 -2.90
C LEU A 32 -30.58 1.18 -3.77
N CYS A 33 -31.17 2.27 -3.25
CA CYS A 33 -31.44 3.48 -4.03
C CYS A 33 -30.17 4.27 -4.44
N HIS A 34 -29.01 4.04 -3.81
CA HIS A 34 -27.80 4.85 -3.99
C HIS A 34 -26.58 4.01 -4.39
N GLY A 35 -26.74 3.22 -5.46
CA GLY A 35 -25.66 2.43 -6.03
C GLY A 35 -25.42 1.13 -5.27
N ASP A 36 -24.15 0.86 -4.98
CA ASP A 36 -23.64 -0.46 -4.65
C ASP A 36 -23.96 -0.93 -3.21
N GLY A 37 -24.67 -0.09 -2.44
CA GLY A 37 -25.15 -0.40 -1.09
C GLY A 37 -24.12 -0.28 0.02
N LYS A 38 -22.98 0.39 -0.23
CA LYS A 38 -21.79 0.42 0.65
C LYS A 38 -22.11 0.58 2.13
N GLU A 39 -23.09 1.43 2.46
CA GLU A 39 -23.50 1.75 3.81
C GLU A 39 -23.97 0.57 4.66
N TYR A 40 -24.52 -0.49 4.03
CA TYR A 40 -25.15 -1.62 4.72
C TYR A 40 -24.39 -2.94 4.55
N ARG A 41 -23.38 -2.98 3.66
CA ARG A 41 -22.76 -4.23 3.22
C ARG A 41 -22.15 -5.04 4.34
N GLU A 42 -21.39 -4.36 5.19
CA GLU A 42 -20.65 -5.05 6.25
C GLU A 42 -21.62 -5.70 7.23
N GLU A 43 -22.61 -4.94 7.71
CA GLU A 43 -23.60 -5.45 8.64
C GLU A 43 -24.48 -6.54 8.02
N LEU A 44 -24.92 -6.39 6.76
CA LEU A 44 -25.67 -7.43 6.06
C LEU A 44 -24.84 -8.72 5.87
N LEU A 45 -23.56 -8.60 5.54
CA LEU A 45 -22.67 -9.76 5.41
C LEU A 45 -22.40 -10.45 6.75
N LYS A 46 -22.20 -9.68 7.82
CA LYS A 46 -22.00 -10.19 9.18
C LYS A 46 -23.26 -10.91 9.68
N CYS A 47 -24.43 -10.27 9.61
CA CYS A 47 -25.70 -10.84 10.05
C CYS A 47 -26.11 -12.08 9.25
N ALA A 48 -25.74 -12.13 7.97
CA ALA A 48 -25.95 -13.29 7.12
C ALA A 48 -24.94 -14.44 7.35
N GLY A 49 -23.93 -14.26 8.19
CA GLY A 49 -22.85 -15.23 8.39
C GLY A 49 -22.02 -15.47 7.13
N ARG A 50 -21.93 -14.49 6.24
CA ARG A 50 -21.27 -14.56 4.92
C ARG A 50 -20.11 -13.56 4.81
N TRP A 51 -19.62 -13.06 5.95
CA TRP A 51 -18.46 -12.19 6.02
C TRP A 51 -17.22 -12.91 5.44
N PRO A 52 -16.47 -12.30 4.50
CA PRO A 52 -15.37 -12.97 3.81
C PRO A 52 -14.07 -13.00 4.65
N SER A 53 -14.14 -13.43 5.92
CA SER A 53 -13.03 -13.40 6.89
C SER A 53 -11.74 -13.98 6.31
N SER A 54 -11.80 -15.20 5.76
CA SER A 54 -10.61 -15.88 5.23
C SER A 54 -9.93 -15.15 4.07
N GLN A 55 -10.71 -14.39 3.27
CA GLN A 55 -10.15 -13.61 2.17
C GLN A 55 -9.56 -12.31 2.68
N LEU A 56 -10.23 -11.65 3.65
CA LEU A 56 -9.73 -10.43 4.28
C LEU A 56 -8.46 -10.71 5.07
N ASP A 57 -8.40 -11.80 5.84
CA ASP A 57 -7.21 -12.21 6.58
C ASP A 57 -6.01 -12.45 5.65
N LYS A 58 -6.24 -13.02 4.46
CA LYS A 58 -5.19 -13.20 3.45
C LYS A 58 -4.70 -11.86 2.90
N LEU A 59 -5.61 -10.92 2.63
CA LEU A 59 -5.27 -9.58 2.17
C LEU A 59 -4.50 -8.80 3.24
N ASP A 60 -4.93 -8.89 4.50
CA ASP A 60 -4.30 -8.22 5.63
C ASP A 60 -2.89 -8.78 5.90
N LYS A 61 -2.72 -10.11 5.80
CA LYS A 61 -1.39 -10.75 5.88
C LYS A 61 -0.47 -10.37 4.71
N ALA A 62 -0.99 -10.38 3.48
CA ALA A 62 -0.21 -9.98 2.31
C ALA A 62 0.24 -8.52 2.41
N HIS A 63 -0.66 -7.63 2.82
CA HIS A 63 -0.34 -6.22 3.02
C HIS A 63 0.69 -5.99 4.13
N ALA A 64 0.59 -6.72 5.24
CA ALA A 64 1.60 -6.64 6.30
C ALA A 64 2.99 -7.06 5.80
N LEU A 65 3.05 -8.12 4.98
CA LEU A 65 4.29 -8.57 4.34
C LEU A 65 4.83 -7.53 3.36
N ASP A 66 3.99 -7.00 2.48
CA ASP A 66 4.37 -5.97 1.50
C ASP A 66 4.90 -4.71 2.18
N ARG A 67 4.25 -4.28 3.27
CA ARG A 67 4.72 -3.16 4.10
C ARG A 67 6.06 -3.45 4.75
N SER A 68 6.22 -4.63 5.34
CA SER A 68 7.49 -5.03 5.95
C SER A 68 8.61 -5.06 4.94
N ASN A 69 8.37 -5.62 3.75
CA ASN A 69 9.34 -5.70 2.67
C ASN A 69 9.71 -4.30 2.16
N ALA A 70 8.72 -3.43 1.91
CA ALA A 70 8.98 -2.07 1.45
C ALA A 70 9.83 -1.26 2.44
N LEU A 71 9.54 -1.37 3.74
CA LEU A 71 10.35 -0.74 4.79
C LEU A 71 11.76 -1.31 4.84
N GLN A 72 11.89 -2.64 4.70
CA GLN A 72 13.19 -3.30 4.69
C GLN A 72 14.04 -2.87 3.49
N TYR A 73 13.46 -2.85 2.27
CA TYR A 73 14.14 -2.38 1.07
C TYR A 73 14.60 -0.93 1.21
N SER A 74 13.75 -0.03 1.72
CA SER A 74 14.14 1.37 1.95
C SER A 74 15.29 1.50 2.95
N LYS A 75 15.29 0.69 4.01
CA LYS A 75 16.36 0.66 4.99
C LYS A 75 17.67 0.11 4.40
N ASP A 76 17.59 -0.93 3.59
CA ASP A 76 18.75 -1.55 2.96
C ASP A 76 19.39 -0.62 1.92
N ASP A 77 18.57 0.04 1.10
CA ASP A 77 18.99 1.09 0.15
C ASP A 77 19.72 2.23 0.87
N LEU A 78 19.15 2.75 1.96
CA LEU A 78 19.79 3.79 2.78
C LEU A 78 21.13 3.32 3.37
N ASN A 79 21.21 2.06 3.84
CA ASN A 79 22.44 1.51 4.38
C ASN A 79 23.52 1.30 3.32
N GLU A 80 23.14 0.86 2.13
CA GLU A 80 24.04 0.76 0.98
C GLU A 80 24.59 2.14 0.60
N ARG A 81 23.70 3.14 0.50
CA ARG A 81 24.09 4.52 0.24
C ARG A 81 25.05 5.06 1.28
N ILE A 82 24.76 4.90 2.57
CA ILE A 82 25.69 5.32 3.65
C ILE A 82 27.03 4.59 3.56
N SER A 83 27.02 3.31 3.19
CA SER A 83 28.26 2.54 3.02
C SER A 83 29.11 3.09 1.87
N ASN A 84 28.49 3.43 0.74
CA ASN A 84 29.17 4.08 -0.38
C ASN A 84 29.74 5.46 0.01
N LEU A 85 28.96 6.26 0.75
CA LEU A 85 29.43 7.53 1.28
C LEU A 85 30.63 7.36 2.20
N ARG A 86 30.61 6.40 3.13
CA ARG A 86 31.75 6.12 4.01
C ARG A 86 33.05 5.85 3.23
N VAL A 87 32.97 5.10 2.14
CA VAL A 87 34.13 4.84 1.27
C VAL A 87 34.62 6.16 0.64
N GLN A 88 33.71 6.99 0.13
CA GLN A 88 34.06 8.30 -0.44
C GLN A 88 34.65 9.26 0.60
N PHE A 89 34.04 9.38 1.78
CA PHE A 89 34.56 10.24 2.86
C PHE A 89 35.91 9.75 3.37
N THR A 90 36.18 8.44 3.35
CA THR A 90 37.51 7.89 3.68
C THR A 90 38.57 8.37 2.68
N SER A 91 38.28 8.33 1.36
CA SER A 91 39.20 8.81 0.34
C SER A 91 39.42 10.34 0.42
N LEU A 92 38.36 11.10 0.72
CA LEU A 92 38.45 12.54 0.99
C LEU A 92 39.30 12.85 2.22
N THR A 93 39.17 12.05 3.28
CA THR A 93 39.95 12.22 4.52
C THR A 93 41.46 12.19 4.23
N ASP A 94 41.91 11.22 3.43
CA ASP A 94 43.32 11.10 3.09
C ASP A 94 43.78 12.28 2.21
N ALA A 95 42.95 12.76 1.29
CA ALA A 95 43.26 13.94 0.46
C ALA A 95 43.24 15.27 1.25
N LEU A 96 42.46 15.37 2.32
CA LEU A 96 42.35 16.59 3.13
C LEU A 96 43.42 16.65 4.23
N PHE A 97 43.67 15.54 4.91
CA PHE A 97 44.46 15.50 6.15
C PHE A 97 45.83 14.85 6.02
N SER A 98 46.15 14.20 4.90
CA SER A 98 47.51 13.66 4.69
C SER A 98 48.54 14.79 4.54
N VAL A 99 49.66 14.63 5.25
CA VAL A 99 50.83 15.53 5.19
C VAL A 99 51.36 15.66 3.75
N ASN A 100 51.26 14.58 2.95
CA ASN A 100 51.65 14.57 1.53
C ASN A 100 50.55 15.07 0.57
N ALA A 101 49.30 15.16 1.00
CA ALA A 101 48.25 15.79 0.19
C ALA A 101 48.30 17.33 0.28
N GLN A 102 48.92 17.88 1.32
CA GLN A 102 49.18 19.32 1.46
C GLN A 102 50.26 19.85 0.50
N SER A 103 51.09 18.97 -0.07
CA SER A 103 52.10 19.30 -1.08
C SER A 103 51.59 19.18 -2.52
N LYS A 104 50.47 18.47 -2.77
CA LYS A 104 49.82 18.35 -4.08
C LYS A 104 48.50 19.16 -4.11
N PRO A 105 48.53 20.44 -4.56
CA PRO A 105 47.39 21.36 -4.42
C PRO A 105 46.12 20.89 -5.15
N GLY A 106 46.25 20.18 -6.28
CA GLY A 106 45.09 19.71 -7.07
C GLY A 106 44.21 18.68 -6.34
N ARG A 107 44.82 17.70 -5.67
CA ARG A 107 44.09 16.62 -4.98
C ARG A 107 43.30 17.16 -3.79
N ARG A 108 43.90 18.08 -3.03
CA ARG A 108 43.23 18.78 -1.92
C ARG A 108 42.11 19.68 -2.44
N PHE A 109 42.35 20.44 -3.51
CA PHE A 109 41.34 21.33 -4.08
C PHE A 109 40.09 20.54 -4.50
N SER A 110 40.27 19.44 -5.22
CA SER A 110 39.18 18.54 -5.60
C SER A 110 38.42 18.03 -4.37
N ALA A 111 39.12 17.53 -3.35
CA ALA A 111 38.49 17.04 -2.12
C ALA A 111 37.68 18.12 -1.37
N VAL A 112 38.17 19.37 -1.35
CA VAL A 112 37.45 20.51 -0.75
C VAL A 112 36.19 20.84 -1.54
N GLN A 113 36.24 20.81 -2.87
CA GLN A 113 35.06 21.07 -3.70
C GLN A 113 34.00 19.98 -3.55
N THR A 114 34.42 18.72 -3.55
CA THR A 114 33.52 17.60 -3.28
C THR A 114 32.86 17.74 -1.91
N LEU A 115 33.64 17.98 -0.84
CA LEU A 115 33.08 18.19 0.50
C LEU A 115 32.15 19.40 0.56
N ARG A 116 32.45 20.48 -0.15
CA ARG A 116 31.59 21.66 -0.20
C ARG A 116 30.23 21.32 -0.81
N ALA A 117 30.20 20.61 -1.93
CA ALA A 117 28.96 20.15 -2.55
C ALA A 117 28.15 19.27 -1.57
N TYR A 118 28.81 18.34 -0.87
CA TYR A 118 28.19 17.51 0.17
C TYR A 118 27.50 18.34 1.26
N VAL A 119 28.20 19.36 1.78
CA VAL A 119 27.66 20.23 2.84
C VAL A 119 26.55 21.14 2.31
N GLU A 120 26.64 21.62 1.08
CA GLU A 120 25.61 22.44 0.44
C GLU A 120 24.32 21.65 0.21
N GLU A 121 24.40 20.40 -0.29
CA GLU A 121 23.23 19.52 -0.41
C GLU A 121 22.61 19.23 0.96
N LEU A 122 23.43 18.98 1.98
CA LEU A 122 22.95 18.77 3.35
C LEU A 122 22.25 20.01 3.91
N GLN A 123 22.67 21.22 3.51
CA GLN A 123 22.04 22.48 3.91
C GLN A 123 20.74 22.77 3.16
N GLN A 124 20.60 22.28 1.92
CA GLN A 124 19.37 22.41 1.14
C GLN A 124 18.22 21.60 1.75
N ASP A 125 18.54 20.49 2.42
CA ASP A 125 17.59 19.78 3.26
C ASP A 125 17.47 20.45 4.65
N GLU A 126 16.64 21.48 4.74
CA GLU A 126 16.47 22.27 5.96
C GLU A 126 15.98 21.40 7.15
N ALA A 127 15.11 20.43 6.89
CA ALA A 127 14.57 19.54 7.91
C ALA A 127 15.66 18.67 8.55
N LEU A 128 16.57 18.16 7.72
CA LEU A 128 17.70 17.36 8.17
C LEU A 128 18.80 18.24 8.78
N TRP A 129 19.11 19.37 8.15
CA TRP A 129 20.14 20.30 8.63
C TRP A 129 19.85 20.82 10.03
N ILE A 130 18.59 21.12 10.37
CA ILE A 130 18.21 21.56 11.72
C ILE A 130 18.55 20.51 12.78
N LYS A 131 18.44 19.22 12.45
CA LYS A 131 18.73 18.10 13.36
C LYS A 131 20.22 17.87 13.58
N VAL A 132 21.07 18.34 12.67
CA VAL A 132 22.52 18.28 12.85
C VAL A 132 22.96 19.31 13.91
N GLU A 133 23.64 18.84 14.95
CA GLU A 133 24.10 19.71 16.04
C GLU A 133 25.15 20.73 15.58
N SER A 134 25.18 21.91 16.19
CA SER A 134 26.15 22.96 15.89
C SER A 134 27.63 22.51 15.93
N PRO A 135 28.09 21.68 16.89
CA PRO A 135 29.46 21.16 16.88
C PRO A 135 29.76 20.28 15.66
N THR A 136 28.78 19.48 15.21
CA THR A 136 28.89 18.65 14.01
C THR A 136 28.97 19.51 12.75
N LYS A 137 28.10 20.54 12.64
CA LYS A 137 28.14 21.52 11.54
C LYS A 137 29.51 22.22 11.46
N PHE A 138 30.03 22.64 12.61
CA PHE A 138 31.35 23.26 12.71
C PHE A 138 32.45 22.31 12.23
N ALA A 139 32.45 21.06 12.71
CA ALA A 139 33.45 20.07 12.32
C ALA A 139 33.40 19.75 10.82
N LEU A 140 32.22 19.63 10.21
CA LEU A 140 32.07 19.44 8.75
C LEU A 140 32.68 20.59 7.94
N SER A 141 32.51 21.82 8.42
CA SER A 141 33.05 23.03 7.77
C SER A 141 34.57 23.16 7.89
N PHE A 142 35.20 22.35 8.75
CA PHE A 142 36.62 22.49 9.08
C PHE A 142 37.54 22.42 7.85
N PRO A 143 37.43 21.43 6.95
CA PRO A 143 38.33 21.31 5.81
C PRO A 143 38.02 22.32 4.70
N LEU A 144 36.89 23.02 4.78
CA LEU A 144 36.47 24.06 3.84
C LEU A 144 37.14 25.42 4.09
N ARG A 145 37.90 25.54 5.18
CA ARG A 145 38.60 26.76 5.59
C ARG A 145 39.85 27.04 4.77
N LYS A 146 40.40 28.25 4.93
CA LYS A 146 41.65 28.65 4.27
C LYS A 146 42.78 27.71 4.69
N LYS A 147 43.75 27.50 3.79
CA LYS A 147 44.87 26.57 4.00
C LYS A 147 45.66 26.89 5.28
N SER A 148 45.96 28.16 5.53
CA SER A 148 46.69 28.62 6.73
C SER A 148 45.94 28.31 8.03
N GLU A 149 44.64 28.58 8.06
CA GLU A 149 43.75 28.29 9.20
C GLU A 149 43.71 26.79 9.48
N MET A 150 43.52 25.97 8.44
CA MET A 150 43.51 24.52 8.56
C MET A 150 44.87 23.99 9.05
N GLN A 151 45.99 24.55 8.58
CA GLN A 151 47.32 24.16 9.05
C GLN A 151 47.56 24.55 10.51
N GLN A 152 47.07 25.71 10.95
CA GLN A 152 47.17 26.14 12.33
C GLN A 152 46.33 25.25 13.24
N LEU A 153 45.11 24.92 12.81
CA LEU A 153 44.23 24.01 13.54
C LEU A 153 44.78 22.58 13.60
N MET A 154 45.32 22.05 12.50
CA MET A 154 46.00 20.74 12.50
C MET A 154 47.21 20.70 13.43
N ARG A 155 47.94 21.82 13.56
CA ARG A 155 49.06 21.93 14.51
C ARG A 155 48.58 21.97 15.97
N LEU A 156 47.46 22.64 16.25
CA LEU A 156 46.90 22.78 17.59
C LEU A 156 46.21 21.51 18.08
N LEU A 157 45.50 20.81 17.20
CA LEU A 157 44.68 19.65 17.51
C LEU A 157 45.37 18.32 17.17
N GLY A 158 46.52 18.34 16.48
CA GLY A 158 47.31 17.15 16.18
C GLY A 158 46.57 16.11 15.33
N GLN A 159 46.78 14.82 15.66
CA GLN A 159 46.13 13.70 14.96
C GLN A 159 44.62 13.63 15.20
N ASP A 160 44.11 14.30 16.24
CA ASP A 160 42.71 14.25 16.65
C ASP A 160 41.77 14.97 15.67
N VAL A 161 42.29 15.81 14.78
CA VAL A 161 41.45 16.49 13.77
C VAL A 161 40.78 15.49 12.83
N ARG A 162 41.51 14.44 12.44
CA ARG A 162 41.01 13.42 11.52
C ARG A 162 39.85 12.66 12.17
N THR A 163 40.02 12.27 13.42
CA THR A 163 39.01 11.52 14.18
C THR A 163 37.80 12.39 14.46
N VAL A 164 37.99 13.63 14.92
CA VAL A 164 36.89 14.60 15.16
C VAL A 164 36.06 14.84 13.91
N TRP A 165 36.69 14.93 12.74
CA TRP A 165 35.97 15.11 11.48
C TRP A 165 35.23 13.83 11.06
N ALA A 166 35.87 12.66 11.15
CA ALA A 166 35.24 11.38 10.84
C ALA A 166 34.02 11.13 11.75
N ASP A 167 34.13 11.45 13.04
CA ASP A 167 33.04 11.36 14.01
C ASP A 167 31.90 12.34 13.69
N ALA A 168 32.21 13.51 13.14
CA ALA A 168 31.18 14.45 12.67
C ALA A 168 30.42 13.89 11.46
N VAL A 169 31.10 13.28 10.49
CA VAL A 169 30.49 12.62 9.34
C VAL A 169 29.59 11.46 9.80
N GLU A 170 30.06 10.61 10.72
CA GLU A 170 29.26 9.52 11.25
C GLU A 170 28.02 10.00 12.01
N ARG A 171 28.11 11.11 12.77
CA ARG A 171 26.94 11.73 13.39
C ARG A 171 25.92 12.20 12.36
N VAL A 172 26.34 12.70 11.20
CA VAL A 172 25.40 13.03 10.11
C VAL A 172 24.73 11.78 9.55
N PHE A 173 25.46 10.68 9.35
CA PHE A 173 24.83 9.42 8.93
C PHE A 173 23.83 8.89 9.96
N GLN A 174 24.09 9.09 11.25
CA GLN A 174 23.12 8.74 12.30
C GLN A 174 21.85 9.59 12.20
N VAL A 175 21.99 10.91 11.98
CA VAL A 175 20.84 11.81 11.77
C VAL A 175 20.04 11.38 10.54
N ILE A 176 20.70 11.07 9.41
CA ILE A 176 20.05 10.57 8.18
C ILE A 176 19.26 9.28 8.45
N ARG A 177 19.82 8.34 9.22
CA ARG A 177 19.14 7.09 9.61
C ARG A 177 17.92 7.33 10.49
N GLN A 178 18.02 8.26 11.44
CA GLN A 178 16.92 8.57 12.35
C GLN A 178 15.79 9.28 11.60
N ASP A 179 16.12 10.19 10.68
CA ASP A 179 15.13 10.93 9.91
C ASP A 179 14.35 10.02 8.95
N SER A 180 15.05 9.15 8.22
CA SER A 180 14.44 8.15 7.33
C SER A 180 13.55 7.15 8.07
N SER A 181 13.86 6.82 9.34
CA SER A 181 12.99 5.96 10.16
C SER A 181 11.66 6.63 10.56
N SER A 182 11.61 7.96 10.58
CA SER A 182 10.40 8.73 10.87
C SER A 182 9.56 9.01 9.62
N GLN A 183 10.14 8.84 8.44
CA GLN A 183 9.51 9.18 7.17
C GLN A 183 8.74 7.97 6.63
N GLU A 184 7.54 7.71 7.17
CA GLU A 184 6.53 6.83 6.55
C GLU A 184 5.95 7.39 5.22
N CYS A 185 6.60 8.43 4.65
CA CYS A 185 6.21 9.17 3.46
C CYS A 185 6.48 8.33 2.20
N GLY A 186 5.64 7.33 1.99
CA GLY A 186 5.71 6.40 0.84
C GLY A 186 4.67 5.29 0.92
N MET A 187 4.15 5.02 2.12
CA MET A 187 3.19 3.94 2.37
C MET A 187 1.75 4.27 1.93
N ALA A 188 1.47 5.53 1.57
CA ALA A 188 0.13 5.96 1.18
C ALA A 188 -0.41 5.22 -0.07
N ALA A 189 0.47 4.89 -1.02
CA ALA A 189 0.08 4.14 -2.22
C ALA A 189 -0.23 2.67 -1.90
N VAL A 190 0.59 2.06 -1.03
CA VAL A 190 0.42 0.67 -0.57
C VAL A 190 -0.88 0.54 0.23
N GLN A 191 -1.15 1.48 1.14
CA GLN A 191 -2.38 1.51 1.93
C GLN A 191 -3.62 1.69 1.03
N LYS A 192 -3.60 2.64 0.08
CA LYS A 192 -4.71 2.85 -0.87
C LYS A 192 -4.99 1.60 -1.71
N SER A 193 -3.95 0.88 -2.12
CA SER A 193 -4.08 -0.37 -2.87
C SER A 193 -4.76 -1.45 -2.02
N HIS A 194 -4.34 -1.60 -0.76
CA HIS A 194 -4.93 -2.54 0.19
C HIS A 194 -6.40 -2.21 0.48
N ASP A 195 -6.73 -0.96 0.78
CA ASP A 195 -8.11 -0.52 1.03
C ASP A 195 -9.02 -0.84 -0.17
N LYS A 196 -8.52 -0.59 -1.38
CA LYS A 196 -9.24 -0.90 -2.63
C LYS A 196 -9.41 -2.40 -2.83
N ALA A 197 -8.40 -3.21 -2.52
CA ALA A 197 -8.49 -4.67 -2.59
C ALA A 197 -9.51 -5.22 -1.58
N ARG A 198 -9.52 -4.66 -0.36
CA ARG A 198 -10.46 -4.97 0.71
C ARG A 198 -11.90 -4.64 0.30
N ASP A 199 -12.14 -3.42 -0.18
CA ASP A 199 -13.45 -2.98 -0.66
C ASP A 199 -13.97 -3.84 -1.82
N ARG A 200 -13.09 -4.25 -2.74
CA ARG A 200 -13.44 -5.18 -3.83
C ARG A 200 -13.86 -6.55 -3.31
N ALA A 201 -13.16 -7.09 -2.32
CA ALA A 201 -13.50 -8.37 -1.72
C ALA A 201 -14.87 -8.33 -1.03
N ILE A 202 -15.12 -7.28 -0.23
CA ILE A 202 -16.40 -7.05 0.45
C ILE A 202 -17.53 -6.86 -0.58
N SER A 203 -17.33 -6.01 -1.58
CA SER A 203 -18.29 -5.77 -2.66
C SER A 203 -18.64 -7.06 -3.43
N LYS A 204 -17.65 -7.92 -3.69
CA LYS A 204 -17.86 -9.20 -4.36
C LYS A 204 -18.69 -10.16 -3.49
N ALA A 205 -18.35 -10.28 -2.21
CA ALA A 205 -19.10 -11.10 -1.26
C ALA A 205 -20.55 -10.60 -1.13
N PHE A 206 -20.74 -9.29 -1.07
CA PHE A 206 -22.06 -8.67 -0.98
C PHE A 206 -22.93 -8.96 -2.21
N ARG A 207 -22.40 -8.83 -3.43
CA ARG A 207 -23.13 -9.21 -4.64
C ARG A 207 -23.53 -10.68 -4.63
N GLY A 208 -22.64 -11.56 -4.17
CA GLY A 208 -22.95 -12.99 -4.01
C GLY A 208 -24.06 -13.24 -2.98
N LEU A 209 -24.09 -12.46 -1.89
CA LEU A 209 -25.16 -12.53 -0.89
C LEU A 209 -26.52 -12.12 -1.47
N LEU A 210 -26.57 -10.98 -2.18
CA LEU A 210 -27.81 -10.50 -2.80
C LEU A 210 -28.35 -11.49 -3.83
N GLU A 211 -27.47 -12.06 -4.66
CA GLU A 211 -27.86 -13.09 -5.63
C GLU A 211 -28.37 -14.35 -4.93
N HIS A 212 -27.71 -14.79 -3.86
CA HIS A 212 -28.17 -15.93 -3.06
C HIS A 212 -29.56 -15.71 -2.47
N TRP A 213 -29.85 -14.52 -1.95
CA TRP A 213 -31.17 -14.17 -1.43
C TRP A 213 -32.24 -14.08 -2.52
N ARG A 214 -31.88 -13.56 -3.69
CA ARG A 214 -32.77 -13.45 -4.85
C ARG A 214 -33.11 -14.82 -5.45
N CYS A 215 -32.14 -15.73 -5.55
CA CYS A 215 -32.35 -17.04 -6.16
C CYS A 215 -32.91 -18.10 -5.20
N ARG A 216 -33.14 -17.75 -3.93
CA ARG A 216 -33.68 -18.69 -2.95
C ARG A 216 -35.07 -19.15 -3.35
N ARG A 217 -35.29 -20.47 -3.36
CA ARG A 217 -36.62 -21.05 -3.58
C ARG A 217 -37.53 -20.71 -2.41
N SER A 218 -38.60 -19.97 -2.69
CA SER A 218 -39.61 -19.56 -1.73
C SER A 218 -40.94 -19.31 -2.44
N SER A 219 -42.04 -19.62 -1.77
CA SER A 219 -43.40 -19.31 -2.21
C SER A 219 -43.74 -17.82 -2.10
N ARG A 220 -42.89 -17.05 -1.41
CA ARG A 220 -43.00 -15.60 -1.24
C ARG A 220 -41.75 -14.88 -1.70
N GLN A 221 -41.96 -13.79 -2.44
CA GLN A 221 -40.93 -12.85 -2.84
C GLN A 221 -41.19 -11.53 -2.11
N VAL A 222 -40.16 -11.03 -1.43
CA VAL A 222 -40.21 -9.79 -0.67
C VAL A 222 -39.24 -8.82 -1.28
N THR A 223 -39.75 -7.67 -1.74
CA THR A 223 -38.92 -6.55 -2.18
C THR A 223 -38.75 -5.59 -1.00
N ILE A 224 -37.51 -5.24 -0.69
CA ILE A 224 -37.17 -4.34 0.42
C ILE A 224 -36.44 -3.15 -0.18
N THR A 225 -36.94 -1.94 0.06
CA THR A 225 -36.37 -0.70 -0.45
C THR A 225 -36.04 0.21 0.73
N PRO A 226 -34.80 0.20 1.24
CA PRO A 226 -34.38 1.10 2.31
C PRO A 226 -34.14 2.52 1.79
N THR A 227 -34.55 3.50 2.59
CA THR A 227 -34.27 4.92 2.45
C THR A 227 -33.76 5.46 3.78
N GLN A 228 -32.82 6.40 3.74
CA GLN A 228 -32.31 7.04 4.95
C GLN A 228 -32.97 8.40 5.12
N GLN A 229 -33.61 8.64 6.26
CA GLN A 229 -34.31 9.89 6.55
C GLN A 229 -34.01 10.31 7.99
N GLY A 230 -33.41 11.50 8.17
CA GLY A 230 -33.15 12.05 9.51
C GLY A 230 -32.26 11.19 10.41
N GLY A 231 -31.37 10.38 9.84
CA GLY A 231 -30.50 9.45 10.59
C GLY A 231 -31.11 8.07 10.87
N ARG A 232 -32.41 7.87 10.60
CA ARG A 232 -33.11 6.59 10.69
C ARG A 232 -33.19 5.90 9.35
N ILE A 233 -33.38 4.58 9.37
CA ILE A 233 -33.55 3.76 8.17
C ILE A 233 -35.04 3.43 8.04
N CYS A 234 -35.69 4.00 7.04
CA CYS A 234 -37.06 3.68 6.69
C CYS A 234 -37.05 2.66 5.54
N CYS A 235 -37.90 1.64 5.58
CA CYS A 235 -37.94 0.58 4.60
C CYS A 235 -39.35 0.37 4.09
N SER A 236 -39.53 0.48 2.76
CA SER A 236 -40.73 -0.03 2.10
C SER A 236 -40.56 -1.52 1.81
N VAL A 237 -41.54 -2.32 2.19
CA VAL A 237 -41.52 -3.78 2.08
C VAL A 237 -42.75 -4.23 1.30
N ASP A 238 -42.53 -4.80 0.11
CA ASP A 238 -43.59 -5.35 -0.72
C ASP A 238 -43.51 -6.89 -0.72
N ASP A 239 -44.53 -7.55 -0.15
CA ASP A 239 -44.67 -9.01 -0.15
C ASP A 239 -45.63 -9.45 -1.27
N VAL A 240 -45.10 -10.20 -2.23
CA VAL A 240 -45.81 -10.73 -3.39
C VAL A 240 -45.68 -12.26 -3.42
N PRO A 241 -46.77 -13.00 -3.71
CA PRO A 241 -46.68 -14.44 -3.96
C PRO A 241 -45.71 -14.71 -5.11
N SER A 242 -44.70 -15.54 -4.87
CA SER A 242 -43.70 -15.90 -5.87
C SER A 242 -44.37 -16.76 -6.95
N LYS A 243 -44.58 -16.19 -8.14
CA LYS A 243 -45.06 -16.92 -9.34
C LYS A 243 -43.95 -17.71 -10.05
N HIS A 244 -42.69 -17.53 -9.64
CA HIS A 244 -41.53 -17.94 -10.43
C HIS A 244 -41.21 -19.45 -10.34
N TRP A 245 -41.65 -20.15 -9.29
CA TRP A 245 -41.33 -21.58 -9.14
C TRP A 245 -42.31 -22.53 -9.85
N GLU A 246 -43.55 -22.10 -10.12
CA GLU A 246 -44.55 -22.93 -10.83
C GLU A 246 -44.17 -23.18 -12.30
N ASN A 247 -43.43 -22.26 -12.93
CA ASN A 247 -42.96 -22.45 -14.30
C ASN A 247 -41.75 -23.40 -14.41
N SER A 248 -41.00 -23.62 -13.33
CA SER A 248 -39.86 -24.55 -13.33
C SER A 248 -40.29 -26.01 -13.17
N LEU A 249 -41.52 -26.28 -12.73
CA LEU A 249 -42.09 -27.63 -12.61
C LEU A 249 -42.79 -28.11 -13.90
N ARG A 250 -43.08 -27.21 -14.85
CA ARG A 250 -43.75 -27.58 -16.11
C ARG A 250 -42.82 -28.14 -17.20
N PHE A 251 -41.51 -28.17 -16.97
CA PHE A 251 -40.52 -28.73 -17.91
C PHE A 251 -40.13 -30.19 -17.64
N SER A 252 -40.83 -30.91 -16.74
CA SER A 252 -40.50 -32.30 -16.41
C SER A 252 -41.52 -33.36 -16.88
N HIS A 253 -42.49 -32.99 -17.71
CA HIS A 253 -43.45 -33.95 -18.27
C HIS A 253 -43.71 -33.74 -19.77
N GLU A 254 -42.68 -33.91 -20.58
CA GLU A 254 -42.85 -34.53 -21.89
C GLU A 254 -41.79 -35.62 -22.03
N ARG A 255 -42.21 -36.88 -21.81
CA ARG A 255 -41.49 -38.06 -22.28
C ARG A 255 -41.76 -38.16 -23.79
N PRO A 256 -40.76 -38.12 -24.67
CA PRO A 256 -40.89 -38.74 -25.97
C PRO A 256 -40.82 -40.25 -25.77
N VAL A 257 -41.80 -40.95 -26.34
CA VAL A 257 -41.84 -42.40 -26.43
C VAL A 257 -40.61 -42.91 -27.19
N PHE A 258 -40.09 -44.05 -26.71
CA PHE A 258 -38.99 -44.85 -27.23
C PHE A 258 -38.84 -44.90 -28.76
N GLY A 259 -37.59 -44.77 -29.21
CA GLY A 259 -37.15 -45.25 -30.52
C GLY A 259 -35.64 -45.10 -30.74
N GLY A 260 -34.88 -46.20 -30.61
CA GLY A 260 -33.67 -46.41 -31.41
C GLY A 260 -32.29 -46.14 -30.78
N SER A 261 -31.69 -47.22 -30.27
CA SER A 261 -30.26 -47.61 -30.22
C SER A 261 -29.10 -46.62 -30.45
N ALA A 262 -28.20 -46.66 -29.45
CA ALA A 262 -26.75 -46.87 -29.52
C ALA A 262 -25.84 -45.85 -30.21
N SER A 263 -24.97 -45.18 -29.44
CA SER A 263 -23.54 -45.57 -29.33
C SER A 263 -22.75 -44.70 -28.35
N ALA A 264 -22.02 -45.40 -27.47
CA ALA A 264 -20.74 -45.16 -26.79
C ALA A 264 -20.18 -43.75 -26.46
N ALA A 265 -19.57 -43.75 -25.26
CA ALA A 265 -18.38 -43.00 -24.81
C ALA A 265 -18.59 -41.62 -24.17
N SER A 266 -18.73 -41.60 -22.84
CA SER A 266 -18.20 -40.52 -22.00
C SER A 266 -17.89 -41.04 -20.60
N SER A 267 -16.61 -41.18 -20.26
CA SER A 267 -16.16 -41.17 -18.87
C SER A 267 -14.73 -40.65 -18.79
N VAL A 268 -14.56 -39.32 -18.82
CA VAL A 268 -13.38 -38.69 -18.24
C VAL A 268 -13.83 -37.45 -17.47
N SER A 269 -13.70 -37.56 -16.16
CA SER A 269 -13.74 -36.51 -15.15
C SER A 269 -12.73 -35.40 -15.48
N MET A 270 -13.19 -34.16 -15.59
CA MET A 270 -12.33 -32.96 -15.58
C MET A 270 -12.67 -32.09 -14.37
N SER A 271 -12.05 -32.46 -13.25
CA SER A 271 -11.58 -31.50 -12.26
C SER A 271 -10.31 -30.83 -12.81
N GLU A 272 -10.04 -29.60 -12.37
CA GLU A 272 -8.82 -28.82 -12.59
C GLU A 272 -8.62 -28.14 -13.95
N ARG A 273 -8.73 -26.80 -13.96
CA ARG A 273 -7.74 -25.86 -14.53
C ARG A 273 -8.35 -24.47 -14.65
N TRP A 274 -7.91 -23.54 -13.80
CA TRP A 274 -7.72 -22.12 -14.18
C TRP A 274 -6.60 -21.52 -13.31
N ASN A 275 -5.38 -21.98 -13.58
CA ASN A 275 -4.15 -21.22 -13.33
C ASN A 275 -3.69 -20.71 -14.69
N VAL A 276 -3.77 -19.40 -14.95
CA VAL A 276 -2.90 -18.70 -15.90
C VAL A 276 -2.74 -17.25 -15.44
N SER A 277 -1.50 -16.81 -15.32
CA SER A 277 -1.02 -15.42 -15.42
C SER A 277 0.27 -15.46 -16.26
N PRO A 278 0.81 -14.36 -16.80
CA PRO A 278 0.23 -13.15 -17.42
C PRO A 278 0.80 -12.94 -18.86
N PRO A 279 0.71 -11.73 -19.47
CA PRO A 279 1.97 -11.01 -19.65
C PRO A 279 1.95 -9.47 -19.45
N CYS A 280 3.19 -8.98 -19.37
CA CYS A 280 3.79 -7.66 -19.11
C CYS A 280 3.19 -6.35 -19.66
N SER A 281 3.54 -5.27 -18.93
CA SER A 281 3.49 -3.83 -19.24
C SER A 281 4.32 -3.43 -20.48
N PRO A 282 4.22 -2.18 -21.00
CA PRO A 282 4.69 -0.92 -20.37
C PRO A 282 3.60 0.18 -20.44
N GLU A 283 3.61 1.28 -19.68
CA GLU A 283 4.48 2.44 -19.82
C GLU A 283 4.44 3.31 -18.54
N SER A 284 5.63 3.68 -18.10
CA SER A 284 5.92 4.56 -16.98
C SER A 284 5.84 6.04 -17.40
N ALA A 285 4.79 6.74 -16.98
CA ALA A 285 4.78 8.20 -16.93
C ALA A 285 5.48 8.66 -15.64
N SER A 286 6.82 8.72 -15.71
CA SER A 286 7.67 9.36 -14.70
C SER A 286 7.43 10.87 -14.73
N THR A 287 6.67 11.38 -13.76
CA THR A 287 6.63 12.82 -13.48
C THR A 287 7.66 13.11 -12.40
N ARG A 288 8.80 13.64 -12.86
CA ARG A 288 9.96 14.11 -12.08
C ARG A 288 9.56 14.85 -10.80
N ARG A 289 10.08 14.38 -9.66
CA ARG A 289 10.48 15.23 -8.53
C ARG A 289 11.85 14.78 -8.01
N GLY A 290 12.81 15.68 -8.16
CA GLY A 290 14.08 15.82 -7.42
C GLY A 290 14.92 14.57 -7.16
N SER A 291 15.77 14.20 -8.10
CA SER A 291 17.03 13.53 -7.78
C SER A 291 17.94 14.54 -7.07
N THR A 292 18.24 14.34 -5.78
CA THR A 292 19.49 14.75 -5.11
C THR A 292 19.44 14.43 -3.61
N LEU A 293 20.47 13.73 -3.15
CA LEU A 293 21.20 13.99 -1.90
C LEU A 293 22.45 13.09 -1.94
N PHE A 294 23.29 13.20 -2.97
CA PHE A 294 24.43 12.34 -3.35
C PHE A 294 24.14 11.27 -4.43
N ASP A 295 23.88 11.72 -5.66
CA ASP A 295 24.12 10.94 -6.89
C ASP A 295 25.36 11.55 -7.57
N PHE A 296 26.53 10.95 -7.38
CA PHE A 296 27.73 11.29 -8.13
C PHE A 296 28.17 10.06 -8.92
N THR A 297 27.83 10.00 -10.20
CA THR A 297 28.50 9.11 -11.15
C THR A 297 29.92 9.63 -11.37
N ASP A 298 30.89 8.72 -11.30
CA ASP A 298 32.31 8.96 -11.56
C ASP A 298 32.54 9.94 -12.71
N VAL A 299 33.13 11.10 -12.39
CA VAL A 299 33.79 11.95 -13.38
C VAL A 299 35.26 11.56 -13.41
N ASP A 300 35.53 10.38 -13.96
CA ASP A 300 36.83 10.06 -14.55
C ASP A 300 36.75 10.41 -16.04
N SER A 301 37.05 11.66 -16.37
CA SER A 301 37.45 12.04 -17.73
C SER A 301 38.09 13.42 -17.74
N TRP A 302 39.40 13.45 -17.44
CA TRP A 302 40.30 14.50 -17.94
C TRP A 302 41.64 13.86 -18.34
N GLN A 303 41.84 13.71 -19.65
CA GLN A 303 43.10 14.09 -20.29
C GLN A 303 43.12 15.61 -20.45
#